data_AF-A0A954KYD1-F1
#
_entry.id   AF-A0A954KYD1-F1
#
_cell.length_a   1.000
_cell.length_b   1.000
_cell.length_c   1.000
_cell.angle_alpha   90.00
_cell.angle_beta   90.00
_cell.angle_gamma   90.00
#
_symmetry.space_group_name_H-M   'P 1'
#
loop_
_entity.id
_entity.type
_entity.pdbx_description
1 polymer ?
#
loop_
_entity_poly.entity_id
_entity_poly.type
_entity_poly.pdbx_seq_one_letter_code
_entity_poly.pdbx_strand_id
1 'polypeptide(L)'
;MLLITLIFSQASIAASPIDGIQDNIPSDVRRIPKDGVPLPAEQEQAIRAKLQELQRRIDQVRESGQATAIALLPDVMIFERAVRCALDYNEFFDPKDYAKADRLLQTGLQRADQLLVGNPEWPLQKGLVVRGYISRIDHTVQPYGLVIPDTYDMDHSVPTRCDIWFHGRGEKLSEVNFLWERMHRPGEFTPDHTIV
;
A
#
# COMPACT_ATOMS: atom_id res chain seq x y z
N MET A 1 11.80 14.54 -73.48
CA MET A 1 12.39 13.63 -72.47
C MET A 1 12.79 14.49 -71.27
N LEU A 2 11.90 14.62 -70.27
CA LEU A 2 12.10 15.49 -69.10
C LEU A 2 12.68 14.62 -67.98
N LEU A 3 13.91 14.91 -67.54
CA LEU A 3 14.62 14.13 -66.52
C LEU A 3 14.29 14.71 -65.13
N ILE A 4 13.47 14.00 -64.35
CA ILE A 4 13.15 14.37 -62.96
C ILE A 4 14.27 13.84 -62.06
N THR A 5 15.00 14.76 -61.41
CA THR A 5 16.04 14.42 -60.43
C THR A 5 15.40 14.26 -59.05
N LEU A 6 15.30 13.04 -58.54
CA LEU A 6 14.90 12.78 -57.14
C LEU A 6 16.03 13.19 -56.19
N ILE A 7 15.77 14.12 -55.29
CA ILE A 7 16.64 14.45 -54.16
C ILE A 7 16.26 13.51 -53.01
N PHE A 8 17.09 12.50 -52.74
CA PHE A 8 16.98 11.70 -51.52
C PHE A 8 17.55 12.51 -50.33
N SER A 9 16.66 12.98 -49.45
CA SER A 9 17.05 13.54 -48.16
C SER A 9 17.45 12.38 -47.23
N GLN A 10 18.74 12.28 -46.89
CA GLN A 10 19.18 11.36 -45.85
C GLN A 10 18.79 11.94 -44.50
N ALA A 11 17.73 11.40 -43.90
CA ALA A 11 17.44 11.64 -42.50
C ALA A 11 18.50 10.91 -41.66
N SER A 12 19.44 11.66 -41.09
CA SER A 12 20.33 11.13 -40.07
C SER A 12 19.50 10.72 -38.86
N ILE A 13 19.45 9.42 -38.59
CA ILE A 13 18.92 8.90 -37.33
C ILE A 13 19.89 9.36 -36.24
N ALA A 14 19.55 10.43 -35.52
CA ALA A 14 20.23 10.76 -34.29
C ALA A 14 19.96 9.62 -33.30
N ALA A 15 21.01 8.86 -32.97
CA ALA A 15 20.94 7.90 -31.89
C ALA A 15 20.54 8.66 -30.63
N SER A 16 19.32 8.42 -30.14
CA SER A 16 18.93 8.88 -28.81
C SER A 16 19.84 8.15 -27.81
N PRO A 17 20.43 8.84 -26.83
CA PRO A 17 21.21 8.20 -25.77
C PRO A 17 20.23 7.44 -24.88
N ILE A 18 19.91 6.23 -25.28
CA ILE A 18 19.17 5.29 -24.45
C ILE A 18 20.25 4.52 -23.69
N ASP A 19 20.40 4.89 -22.42
CA ASP A 19 21.12 4.17 -21.35
C ASP A 19 22.62 3.92 -21.63
N GLY A 20 23.46 4.89 -21.26
CA GLY A 20 24.91 4.86 -21.47
C GLY A 20 25.68 4.27 -20.28
N ILE A 21 26.97 3.95 -20.49
CA ILE A 21 27.88 3.50 -19.42
C ILE A 21 27.93 4.50 -18.24
N GLN A 22 27.69 5.80 -18.52
CA GLN A 22 27.63 6.86 -17.51
C GLN A 22 26.44 6.72 -16.55
N ASP A 23 25.32 6.13 -16.98
CA ASP A 23 24.13 5.92 -16.14
C ASP A 23 24.35 4.78 -15.12
N ASN A 24 25.45 4.03 -15.24
CA ASN A 24 25.83 2.92 -14.35
C ASN A 24 26.92 3.29 -13.32
N ILE A 25 27.30 4.57 -13.21
CA ILE A 25 28.28 5.03 -12.21
C ILE A 25 27.54 5.21 -10.87
N PRO A 26 27.74 4.35 -9.86
CA PRO A 26 26.89 4.34 -8.66
C PRO A 26 26.91 5.64 -7.84
N SER A 27 27.98 6.44 -7.94
CA SER A 27 28.09 7.74 -7.28
C SER A 27 27.23 8.84 -7.91
N ASP A 28 26.86 8.67 -9.18
CA ASP A 28 26.21 9.71 -9.99
C ASP A 28 24.73 9.39 -10.24
N VAL A 29 24.28 8.20 -9.82
CA VAL A 29 22.87 7.77 -9.91
C VAL A 29 22.04 8.48 -8.84
N ARG A 30 21.03 9.23 -9.27
CA ARG A 30 20.03 9.80 -8.36
C ARG A 30 19.38 8.69 -7.53
N ARG A 31 19.37 8.84 -6.21
CA ARG A 31 18.63 7.93 -5.31
C ARG A 31 17.13 7.94 -5.63
N ILE A 32 16.56 6.75 -5.75
CA ILE A 32 15.11 6.55 -5.87
C ILE A 32 14.69 5.41 -4.95
N PRO A 33 13.73 5.61 -4.01
CA PRO A 33 13.06 6.86 -3.66
C PRO A 33 14.00 7.96 -3.13
N LYS A 34 13.57 9.23 -3.24
CA LYS A 34 14.24 10.32 -2.51
C LYS A 34 14.09 10.09 -1.00
N ASP A 35 14.96 10.69 -0.20
CA ASP A 35 14.76 10.72 1.24
C ASP A 35 13.41 11.34 1.64
N GLY A 36 12.86 10.85 2.74
CA GLY A 36 11.69 11.44 3.37
C GLY A 36 11.96 12.85 3.89
N VAL A 37 10.87 13.58 4.10
CA VAL A 37 10.85 14.91 4.71
C VAL A 37 11.01 14.79 6.24
N PRO A 38 11.78 15.68 6.88
CA PRO A 38 12.00 15.64 8.32
C PRO A 38 10.69 15.69 9.11
N LEU A 39 10.44 14.67 9.94
CA LEU A 39 9.32 14.63 10.87
C LEU A 39 9.64 15.48 12.10
N PRO A 40 8.82 16.47 12.49
CA PRO A 40 9.11 17.25 13.68
C PRO A 40 8.99 16.40 14.95
N ALA A 41 9.83 16.69 15.94
CA ALA A 41 10.06 15.81 17.10
C ALA A 41 8.80 15.50 17.91
N GLU A 42 7.90 16.47 18.07
CA GLU A 42 6.62 16.29 18.77
C GLU A 42 5.72 15.28 18.04
N GLN A 43 5.61 15.40 16.71
CA GLN A 43 4.83 14.48 15.88
C GLN A 43 5.47 13.09 15.86
N GLU A 44 6.80 13.00 15.79
CA GLU A 44 7.51 11.73 15.89
C GLU A 44 7.22 11.02 17.22
N GLN A 45 7.31 11.73 18.33
CA GLN A 45 7.02 11.18 19.65
C GLN A 45 5.56 10.70 19.74
N ALA A 46 4.61 11.47 19.24
CA ALA A 46 3.20 11.11 19.24
C ALA A 46 2.91 9.86 18.38
N ILE A 47 3.48 9.78 17.18
CA ILE A 47 3.33 8.62 16.29
C ILE A 47 3.97 7.38 16.92
N ARG A 48 5.18 7.49 17.49
CA ARG A 48 5.86 6.38 18.18
C ARG A 48 5.06 5.87 19.37
N ALA A 49 4.49 6.76 20.17
CA ALA A 49 3.65 6.36 21.31
C ALA A 49 2.41 5.57 20.85
N LYS A 50 1.71 6.04 19.80
CA LYS A 50 0.56 5.32 19.23
C LYS A 50 0.95 3.99 18.58
N LEU A 51 2.11 3.93 17.92
CA LEU A 51 2.64 2.70 17.33
C LEU A 51 2.93 1.66 18.43
N GLN A 52 3.59 2.06 19.52
CA GLN A 52 3.82 1.19 20.68
C GLN A 52 2.50 0.69 21.27
N GLU A 53 1.52 1.58 21.39
CA GLU A 53 0.17 1.20 21.81
C GLU A 53 -0.44 0.12 20.91
N LEU A 54 -0.32 0.26 19.58
CA LEU A 54 -0.84 -0.73 18.63
C LEU A 54 -0.10 -2.07 18.75
N GLN A 55 1.23 -2.03 18.91
CA GLN A 55 2.05 -3.22 19.14
C GLN A 55 1.59 -3.99 20.39
N ARG A 56 1.29 -3.29 21.50
CA ARG A 56 0.73 -3.95 22.69
C ARG A 56 -0.63 -4.61 22.44
N ARG A 57 -1.55 -3.99 21.67
CA ARG A 57 -2.83 -4.66 21.34
C ARG A 57 -2.62 -5.88 20.47
N ILE A 58 -1.71 -5.80 19.50
CA ILE A 58 -1.38 -6.94 18.64
C ILE A 58 -0.94 -8.13 19.50
N ASP A 59 -0.09 -7.89 20.51
CA ASP A 59 0.35 -8.94 21.42
C ASP A 59 -0.80 -9.46 22.30
N GLN A 60 -1.66 -8.58 22.83
CA GLN A 60 -2.88 -8.99 23.55
C GLN A 60 -3.81 -9.87 22.70
N VAL A 61 -3.98 -9.54 21.42
CA VAL A 61 -4.79 -10.36 20.50
C VAL A 61 -4.16 -11.73 20.28
N ARG A 62 -2.83 -11.81 20.14
CA ARG A 62 -2.11 -13.09 20.04
C ARG A 62 -2.29 -13.93 21.30
N GLU A 63 -2.12 -13.32 22.46
CA GLU A 63 -2.23 -13.97 23.77
C GLU A 63 -3.65 -14.40 24.10
N SER A 64 -4.67 -13.77 23.52
CA SER A 64 -6.08 -14.15 23.71
C SER A 64 -6.38 -15.61 23.34
N GLY A 65 -5.59 -16.20 22.44
CA GLY A 65 -5.79 -17.57 21.96
C GLY A 65 -7.06 -17.78 21.11
N GLN A 66 -7.84 -16.72 20.85
CA GLN A 66 -9.09 -16.82 20.10
C GLN A 66 -8.81 -17.05 18.62
N ALA A 67 -9.24 -18.20 18.08
CA ALA A 67 -8.92 -18.62 16.72
C ALA A 67 -9.35 -17.60 15.65
N THR A 68 -10.54 -17.02 15.78
CA THR A 68 -11.06 -15.99 14.87
C THR A 68 -10.24 -14.71 14.93
N ALA A 69 -9.84 -14.29 16.14
CA ALA A 69 -8.99 -13.11 16.33
C ALA A 69 -7.59 -13.31 15.74
N ILE A 70 -6.99 -14.48 15.95
CA ILE A 70 -5.68 -14.84 15.38
C ILE A 70 -5.74 -14.87 13.84
N ALA A 71 -6.82 -15.41 13.27
CA ALA A 71 -6.99 -15.49 11.82
C ALA A 71 -7.10 -14.10 11.16
N LEU A 72 -7.68 -13.11 11.87
CA LEU A 72 -7.86 -11.74 11.39
C LEU A 72 -6.75 -10.78 11.82
N LEU A 73 -5.84 -11.20 12.69
CA LEU A 73 -4.74 -10.36 13.17
C LEU A 73 -3.87 -9.73 12.07
N PRO A 74 -3.61 -10.39 10.92
CA PRO A 74 -2.90 -9.74 9.81
C PRO A 74 -3.55 -8.42 9.35
N ASP A 75 -4.88 -8.30 9.44
CA ASP A 75 -5.63 -7.09 9.07
C ASP A 75 -5.38 -5.90 10.01
N VAL A 76 -4.76 -6.14 11.17
CA VAL A 76 -4.29 -5.13 12.11
C VAL A 76 -2.80 -4.84 11.89
N MET A 77 -2.00 -5.91 11.71
CA MET A 77 -0.54 -5.83 11.59
C MET A 77 -0.07 -4.98 10.40
N ILE A 78 -0.87 -4.88 9.33
CA ILE A 78 -0.56 -4.00 8.19
C ILE A 78 -0.42 -2.52 8.60
N PHE A 79 -1.21 -2.05 9.56
CA PHE A 79 -1.16 -0.65 9.99
C PHE A 79 0.08 -0.37 10.84
N GLU A 80 0.46 -1.33 11.69
CA GLU A 80 1.70 -1.30 12.46
C GLU A 80 2.89 -1.25 11.51
N ARG A 81 2.97 -2.21 10.57
CA ARG A 81 4.07 -2.33 9.63
C ARG A 81 4.22 -1.07 8.80
N ALA A 82 3.13 -0.55 8.25
CA ALA A 82 3.16 0.62 7.40
C ALA A 82 3.83 1.82 8.11
N VAL A 83 3.42 2.08 9.36
CA VAL A 83 3.92 3.23 10.11
C VAL A 83 5.31 2.98 10.68
N ARG A 84 5.60 1.74 11.14
CA ARG A 84 6.94 1.37 11.58
C ARG A 84 7.95 1.48 10.44
N CYS A 85 7.67 0.95 9.26
CA CYS A 85 8.53 1.08 8.08
C CYS A 85 8.76 2.55 7.70
N ALA A 86 7.71 3.38 7.74
CA ALA A 86 7.85 4.80 7.43
C ALA A 86 8.79 5.53 8.40
N LEU A 87 8.79 5.16 9.69
CA LEU A 87 9.73 5.66 10.70
C LEU A 87 11.13 5.08 10.54
N ASP A 88 11.25 3.75 10.39
CA ASP A 88 12.53 3.04 10.35
C ASP A 88 13.36 3.39 9.11
N TYR A 89 12.69 3.63 7.98
CA TYR A 89 13.34 3.83 6.67
C TYR A 89 13.18 5.25 6.11
N ASN A 90 12.67 6.20 6.91
CA ASN A 90 12.47 7.59 6.51
C ASN A 90 11.59 7.73 5.25
N GLU A 91 10.42 7.07 5.22
CA GLU A 91 9.54 7.00 4.05
C GLU A 91 8.31 7.93 4.12
N PHE A 92 8.39 8.98 4.94
CA PHE A 92 7.45 10.09 4.86
C PHE A 92 7.88 11.04 3.75
N PHE A 93 7.24 11.00 2.58
CA PHE A 93 7.70 11.76 1.40
C PHE A 93 6.98 13.09 1.19
N ASP A 94 5.97 13.37 2.01
CA ASP A 94 5.22 14.62 2.07
C ASP A 94 4.75 14.87 3.53
N PRO A 95 4.73 16.11 4.04
CA PRO A 95 4.23 16.39 5.39
C PRO A 95 2.79 15.92 5.66
N LYS A 96 1.97 15.76 4.62
CA LYS A 96 0.62 15.18 4.76
C LYS A 96 0.65 13.72 5.19
N ASP A 97 1.75 13.00 4.95
CA ASP A 97 1.89 11.59 5.28
C ASP A 97 1.85 11.35 6.80
N TYR A 98 2.18 12.35 7.61
CA TYR A 98 2.10 12.28 9.07
C TYR A 98 0.65 12.09 9.55
N ALA A 99 -0.27 12.88 9.00
CA ALA A 99 -1.70 12.77 9.32
C ALA A 99 -2.30 11.45 8.80
N LYS A 100 -1.80 10.93 7.68
CA LYS A 100 -2.19 9.61 7.18
C LYS A 100 -1.75 8.52 8.16
N ALA A 101 -0.48 8.53 8.58
CA ALA A 101 0.03 7.58 9.57
C ALA A 101 -0.76 7.61 10.88
N ASP A 102 -1.12 8.79 11.38
CA ASP A 102 -1.98 8.92 12.57
C ASP A 102 -3.33 8.20 12.42
N ARG A 103 -3.98 8.37 11.26
CA ARG A 103 -5.24 7.70 10.92
C ARG A 103 -5.11 6.22 10.69
N LEU A 104 -4.01 5.76 10.10
CA LEU A 104 -3.71 4.34 9.98
C LEU A 104 -3.53 3.70 11.36
N LEU A 105 -2.79 4.33 12.28
CA LEU A 105 -2.66 3.85 13.66
C LEU A 105 -4.01 3.82 14.39
N GLN A 106 -4.84 4.86 14.24
CA GLN A 106 -6.18 4.87 14.82
C GLN A 106 -7.04 3.72 14.30
N THR A 107 -7.00 3.45 13.00
CA THR A 107 -7.74 2.33 12.38
C THR A 107 -7.22 0.99 12.87
N GLY A 108 -5.90 0.81 12.95
CA GLY A 108 -5.28 -0.39 13.50
C GLY A 108 -5.70 -0.64 14.95
N LEU A 109 -5.69 0.40 15.79
CA LEU A 109 -6.14 0.32 17.18
C LEU A 109 -7.61 -0.08 17.28
N GLN A 110 -8.49 0.56 16.52
CA GLN A 110 -9.91 0.20 16.47
C GLN A 110 -10.12 -1.25 16.07
N ARG A 111 -9.41 -1.73 15.03
CA ARG A 111 -9.52 -3.13 14.61
C ARG A 111 -9.00 -4.08 15.69
N ALA A 112 -7.90 -3.76 16.35
CA ALA A 112 -7.35 -4.59 17.41
C ALA A 112 -8.32 -4.68 18.60
N ASP A 113 -8.94 -3.56 19.00
CA ASP A 113 -9.96 -3.54 20.06
C ASP A 113 -11.19 -4.37 19.67
N GLN A 114 -11.64 -4.29 18.41
CA GLN A 114 -12.73 -5.13 17.89
C GLN A 114 -12.38 -6.63 17.93
N LEU A 115 -11.12 -7.02 17.66
CA LEU A 115 -10.67 -8.41 17.81
C LEU A 115 -10.69 -8.86 19.27
N LEU A 116 -10.25 -8.01 20.20
CA LEU A 116 -10.25 -8.33 21.64
C LEU A 116 -11.67 -8.52 22.20
N VAL A 117 -12.63 -7.75 21.71
CA VAL A 117 -14.05 -7.87 22.07
C VAL A 117 -14.75 -9.02 21.32
N GLY A 118 -14.16 -9.51 20.23
CA GLY A 118 -14.71 -10.61 19.43
C GLY A 118 -15.79 -10.18 18.43
N ASN A 119 -15.84 -8.90 18.05
CA ASN A 119 -16.82 -8.36 17.10
C ASN A 119 -16.14 -7.52 15.99
N PRO A 120 -15.33 -8.13 15.10
CA PRO A 120 -14.74 -7.43 13.97
C PRO A 120 -15.78 -7.10 12.90
N GLU A 121 -15.86 -5.82 12.51
CA GLU A 121 -16.89 -5.35 11.57
C GLU A 121 -16.43 -5.41 10.10
N TRP A 122 -15.14 -5.15 9.85
CA TRP A 122 -14.60 -5.05 8.49
C TRP A 122 -14.65 -6.33 7.64
N PRO A 123 -14.67 -7.57 8.18
CA PRO A 123 -14.82 -8.76 7.33
C PRO A 123 -16.14 -8.81 6.56
N LEU A 124 -17.19 -8.14 7.08
CA LEU A 124 -18.51 -8.05 6.45
C LEU A 124 -18.71 -6.75 5.68
N GLN A 125 -17.72 -5.86 5.67
CA GLN A 125 -17.82 -4.54 5.07
C GLN A 125 -17.83 -4.64 3.53
N LYS A 126 -18.72 -3.86 2.91
CA LYS A 126 -18.75 -3.60 1.46
C LYS A 126 -17.98 -2.33 1.11
N GLY A 127 -17.70 -2.13 -0.18
CA GLY A 127 -16.88 -1.02 -0.67
C GLY A 127 -15.40 -1.25 -0.41
N LEU A 128 -14.69 -0.20 0.04
CA LEU A 128 -13.23 -0.22 0.18
C LEU A 128 -12.82 -0.88 1.51
N VAL A 129 -12.10 -1.99 1.43
CA VAL A 129 -11.60 -2.70 2.61
C VAL A 129 -10.13 -3.03 2.43
N VAL A 130 -9.26 -2.58 3.34
CA VAL A 130 -7.87 -3.04 3.42
C VAL A 130 -7.75 -4.26 4.31
N ARG A 131 -6.91 -5.21 3.89
CA ARG A 131 -6.70 -6.51 4.52
C ARG A 131 -5.21 -6.86 4.54
N GLY A 132 -4.83 -7.82 5.37
CA GLY A 132 -3.47 -8.29 5.54
C GLY A 132 -3.34 -9.77 5.26
N TYR A 133 -2.18 -10.18 4.76
CA TYR A 133 -1.81 -11.58 4.57
C TYR A 133 -0.38 -11.80 5.06
N ILE A 134 -0.14 -12.84 5.84
CA ILE A 134 1.23 -13.23 6.20
C ILE A 134 1.77 -14.13 5.11
N SER A 135 2.80 -13.64 4.42
CA SER A 135 3.50 -14.38 3.38
C SER A 135 4.14 -15.65 3.94
N ARG A 136 3.98 -16.77 3.22
CA ARG A 136 4.61 -18.04 3.57
C ARG A 136 6.08 -18.12 3.14
N ILE A 137 6.55 -17.16 2.35
CA ILE A 137 7.90 -17.16 1.77
C ILE A 137 8.88 -16.47 2.72
N ASP A 138 8.52 -15.28 3.21
CA ASP A 138 9.38 -14.40 4.01
C ASP A 138 8.76 -14.04 5.36
N HIS A 139 7.58 -14.58 5.69
CA HIS A 139 6.89 -14.40 6.97
C HIS A 139 6.54 -12.94 7.32
N THR A 140 6.55 -12.06 6.33
CA THR A 140 6.13 -10.67 6.49
C THR A 140 4.62 -10.52 6.29
N VAL A 141 4.00 -9.56 6.98
CA VAL A 141 2.63 -9.15 6.68
C VAL A 141 2.63 -8.26 5.44
N GLN A 142 1.73 -8.55 4.52
CA GLN A 142 1.57 -7.87 3.23
C GLN A 142 0.18 -7.24 3.15
N PRO A 143 0.06 -5.93 2.88
CA PRO A 143 -1.22 -5.28 2.73
C PRO A 143 -1.81 -5.49 1.34
N TYR A 144 -3.13 -5.58 1.26
CA TYR A 144 -3.89 -5.48 0.01
C TYR A 144 -5.19 -4.72 0.24
N GLY A 145 -5.72 -4.10 -0.81
CA GLY A 145 -7.04 -3.47 -0.80
C GLY A 145 -8.03 -4.32 -1.57
N LEU A 146 -9.30 -4.22 -1.18
CA LEU A 146 -10.44 -4.84 -1.85
C LEU A 146 -11.47 -3.76 -2.17
N VAL A 147 -12.09 -3.87 -3.34
CA VAL A 147 -13.36 -3.23 -3.68
C VAL A 147 -14.43 -4.32 -3.68
N ILE A 148 -15.26 -4.34 -2.64
CA ILE A 148 -16.40 -5.26 -2.53
C ILE A 148 -17.64 -4.56 -3.12
N PRO A 149 -18.25 -5.08 -4.20
CA PRO A 149 -19.38 -4.41 -4.82
C PRO A 149 -20.61 -4.46 -3.92
N ASP A 150 -21.51 -3.46 -4.01
CA ASP A 150 -22.74 -3.41 -3.21
C ASP A 150 -23.64 -4.64 -3.44
N THR A 151 -23.57 -5.19 -4.65
CA THR A 151 -24.28 -6.39 -5.08
C THR A 151 -23.70 -7.69 -4.53
N TYR A 152 -22.55 -7.65 -3.83
CA TYR A 152 -21.97 -8.85 -3.22
C TYR A 152 -22.85 -9.30 -2.05
N ASP A 153 -23.28 -10.55 -2.08
CA ASP A 153 -23.96 -11.20 -0.98
C ASP A 153 -22.97 -12.16 -0.30
N MET A 154 -22.82 -12.05 1.02
CA MET A 154 -21.88 -12.89 1.79
C MET A 154 -22.35 -14.34 1.88
N ASP A 155 -23.67 -14.57 1.73
CA ASP A 155 -24.31 -15.86 1.96
C ASP A 155 -24.71 -16.59 0.66
N HIS A 156 -24.26 -16.10 -0.51
CA HIS A 156 -24.60 -16.74 -1.79
C HIS A 156 -23.60 -17.81 -2.24
N SER A 157 -24.10 -18.79 -2.98
CA SER A 157 -23.32 -19.94 -3.48
C SER A 157 -22.76 -19.74 -4.89
N VAL A 158 -22.98 -18.58 -5.51
CA VAL A 158 -22.53 -18.31 -6.87
C VAL A 158 -21.12 -17.70 -6.83
N PRO A 159 -20.14 -18.26 -7.58
CA PRO A 159 -18.84 -17.64 -7.70
C PRO A 159 -18.94 -16.19 -8.19
N THR A 160 -18.33 -15.26 -7.45
CA THR A 160 -18.21 -13.85 -7.86
C THR A 160 -16.91 -13.66 -8.62
N ARG A 161 -16.95 -12.90 -9.72
CA ARG A 161 -15.74 -12.53 -10.45
C ARG A 161 -14.79 -11.76 -9.52
N CYS A 162 -13.52 -12.12 -9.55
CA CYS A 162 -12.45 -11.44 -8.83
C CYS A 162 -11.36 -11.06 -9.84
N ASP A 163 -11.13 -9.77 -10.01
CA ASP A 163 -10.09 -9.24 -10.89
C ASP A 163 -8.91 -8.80 -10.03
N ILE A 164 -7.70 -9.27 -10.35
CA ILE A 164 -6.51 -8.90 -9.59
C ILE A 164 -5.84 -7.71 -10.27
N TRP A 165 -5.79 -6.58 -9.55
CA TRP A 165 -5.14 -5.38 -10.03
C TRP A 165 -3.82 -5.11 -9.31
N PHE A 166 -2.74 -4.97 -10.09
CA PHE A 166 -1.41 -4.64 -9.59
C PHE A 166 -1.11 -3.17 -9.87
N HIS A 167 -0.72 -2.44 -8.83
CA HIS A 167 -0.28 -1.06 -9.00
C HIS A 167 1.10 -1.01 -9.68
N GLY A 168 1.37 0.09 -10.40
CA GLY A 168 2.69 0.37 -10.95
C GLY A 168 3.69 0.86 -9.89
N ARG A 169 4.93 1.13 -10.33
CA ARG A 169 5.95 1.75 -9.48
C ARG A 169 5.57 3.20 -9.18
N GLY A 170 5.57 3.58 -7.90
CA GLY A 170 5.49 4.97 -7.47
C GLY A 170 6.72 5.37 -6.68
N GLU A 171 7.42 6.44 -7.07
CA GLU A 171 8.64 6.88 -6.36
C GLU A 171 8.39 7.25 -4.89
N LYS A 172 7.15 7.61 -4.52
CA LYS A 172 6.73 7.99 -3.17
C LYS A 172 5.69 7.03 -2.57
N LEU A 173 5.51 5.85 -3.16
CA LEU A 173 4.52 4.89 -2.68
C LEU A 173 5.12 4.07 -1.52
N SER A 174 5.05 4.61 -0.31
CA SER A 174 5.25 3.86 0.94
C SER A 174 4.01 3.04 1.30
N GLU A 175 4.13 2.09 2.23
CA GLU A 175 2.98 1.34 2.74
C GLU A 175 1.92 2.25 3.40
N VAL A 176 2.31 3.38 4.01
CA VAL A 176 1.39 4.42 4.51
C VAL A 176 0.54 4.98 3.37
N ASN A 177 1.19 5.34 2.26
CA ASN A 177 0.51 5.92 1.11
C ASN A 177 -0.35 4.87 0.38
N PHE A 178 0.12 3.63 0.28
CA PHE A 178 -0.65 2.52 -0.28
C PHE A 178 -1.95 2.28 0.49
N LEU A 179 -1.86 2.08 1.81
CA LEU A 179 -3.05 1.83 2.65
C LEU A 179 -3.99 3.02 2.61
N TRP A 180 -3.46 4.24 2.72
CA TRP A 180 -4.27 5.46 2.62
C TRP A 180 -5.06 5.50 1.31
N GLU A 181 -4.41 5.20 0.18
CA GLU A 181 -5.08 5.19 -1.11
C GLU A 181 -6.15 4.11 -1.19
N ARG A 182 -5.85 2.88 -0.76
CA ARG A 182 -6.80 1.74 -0.78
C ARG A 182 -7.99 1.95 0.15
N MET A 183 -7.85 2.74 1.21
CA MET A 183 -8.96 3.11 2.10
C MET A 183 -9.87 4.22 1.55
N HIS A 184 -9.42 4.98 0.55
CA HIS A 184 -10.14 6.18 0.08
C HIS A 184 -10.44 6.19 -1.42
N ARG A 185 -9.83 5.30 -2.21
CA ARG A 185 -10.00 5.25 -3.66
C ARG A 185 -10.25 3.81 -4.13
N PRO A 186 -11.28 3.58 -4.94
CA PRO A 186 -11.55 2.28 -5.55
C PRO A 186 -10.50 1.83 -6.58
N GLY A 187 -9.62 2.72 -7.02
CA GLY A 187 -8.68 2.45 -8.12
C GLY A 187 -9.29 2.81 -9.48
N GLU A 188 -8.61 2.40 -10.55
CA GLU A 188 -8.99 2.72 -11.93
C GLU A 188 -10.07 1.78 -12.48
N PHE A 189 -10.03 0.51 -12.06
CA PHE A 189 -10.91 -0.54 -12.58
C PHE A 189 -11.87 -0.99 -11.49
N THR A 190 -13.17 -0.72 -11.69
CA THR A 190 -14.26 -1.23 -10.84
C THR A 190 -15.42 -1.72 -11.69
N PRO A 191 -15.27 -2.88 -12.38
CA PRO A 191 -16.35 -3.44 -13.16
C PRO A 191 -17.56 -3.78 -12.27
N ASP A 192 -18.76 -3.69 -12.83
CA ASP A 192 -19.98 -4.06 -12.12
C ASP A 192 -19.91 -5.51 -11.60
N HIS A 193 -20.47 -5.73 -10.40
CA HIS A 193 -20.56 -7.05 -9.76
C HIS A 193 -19.22 -7.81 -9.66
N THR A 194 -18.11 -7.09 -9.52
CA THR A 194 -16.76 -7.68 -9.49
C THR A 194 -16.03 -7.27 -8.22
N ILE A 195 -15.40 -8.23 -7.55
CA ILE A 195 -14.41 -7.94 -6.51
C ILE A 195 -13.10 -7.56 -7.20
N VAL A 196 -12.47 -6.48 -6.76
CA VAL A 196 -11.16 -6.01 -7.28
C VAL A 196 -10.16 -5.89 -6.15
#